data_AF-A0A1X7UJR6-F1
#
_entry.id   AF-A0A1X7UJR6-F1
#
_cell.length_a   1.000
_cell.length_b   1.000
_cell.length_c   1.000
_cell.angle_alpha   90.00
_cell.angle_beta   90.00
_cell.angle_gamma   90.00
#
_symmetry.space_group_name_H-M   'P 1'
#
loop_
_entity.id
_entity.type
_entity.pdbx_description
1 polymer ?
#
loop_
_entity_poly.entity_id
_entity_poly.type
_entity_poly.pdbx_seq_one_letter_code
_entity_poly.pdbx_strand_id
1 'polypeptide(L)'
;MCKLLYSTSSGINPGTLYHLSNFLKRSVTHKIKSDPIACESFFMLVVESHILHLFMRKYNLDAIESHPPSDSVFGSEFLKKNESERSTIFTKAVYDIIDEYTHGFEIDQSRKEFRNEDSVQAYAKELLTLGMLYKEYNDAIHEEDGSRIIRCLRYLFFVFMQTGKRKYSIQAASLLFQFHYLFSD
;
A
#
# COMPACT_ATOMS: atom_id res chain seq x y z
N MET A 1 1.97 -5.14 9.83
CA MET A 1 1.84 -3.73 9.42
C MET A 1 0.98 -2.88 10.35
N CYS A 2 -0.27 -3.27 10.64
CA CYS A 2 -1.23 -2.56 11.51
C CYS A 2 -0.63 -1.95 12.81
N LYS A 3 0.14 -2.72 13.59
CA LYS A 3 0.78 -2.24 14.85
C LYS A 3 1.79 -1.10 14.68
N LEU A 4 2.35 -0.91 13.48
CA LEU A 4 3.31 0.17 13.21
C LEU A 4 2.59 1.52 13.03
N LEU A 5 1.44 1.49 12.34
CA LEU A 5 0.69 2.69 11.94
C LEU A 5 -0.46 3.02 12.92
N TYR A 6 -0.81 2.10 13.82
CA TYR A 6 -1.90 2.25 14.77
C TYR A 6 -1.39 2.71 16.14
N SER A 7 -1.63 3.98 16.51
CA SER A 7 -1.31 4.53 17.83
C SER A 7 -2.52 5.16 18.50
N THR A 8 -2.77 4.83 19.77
CA THR A 8 -3.86 5.44 20.55
C THR A 8 -3.66 6.93 20.81
N SER A 9 -2.42 7.41 20.76
CA SER A 9 -2.11 8.84 20.88
C SER A 9 -2.47 9.65 19.63
N SER A 10 -2.70 8.98 18.49
CA SER A 10 -3.00 9.65 17.22
C SER A 10 -4.49 9.96 17.03
N GLY A 11 -5.33 9.78 18.07
CA GLY A 11 -6.79 9.95 17.95
C GLY A 11 -7.25 11.37 17.64
N ILE A 12 -6.41 12.35 17.93
CA ILE A 12 -6.63 13.77 17.62
C ILE A 12 -6.27 14.06 16.15
N ASN A 13 -5.44 13.21 15.53
CA ASN A 13 -4.96 13.40 14.16
C ASN A 13 -5.93 12.74 13.17
N PRO A 14 -6.68 13.53 12.38
CA PRO A 14 -7.63 12.99 11.42
C PRO A 14 -6.93 12.15 10.35
N GLY A 15 -7.62 11.12 9.86
CA GLY A 15 -7.10 10.20 8.83
C GLY A 15 -6.17 9.09 9.35
N THR A 16 -5.74 9.13 10.61
CA THR A 16 -4.94 8.02 11.18
C THR A 16 -5.80 6.78 11.42
N LEU A 17 -5.17 5.59 11.41
CA LEU A 17 -5.90 4.32 11.64
C LEU A 17 -6.71 4.33 12.95
N TYR A 18 -6.16 4.90 14.03
CA TYR A 18 -6.86 4.97 15.31
C TYR A 18 -8.05 5.94 15.25
N HIS A 19 -7.87 7.12 14.64
CA HIS A 19 -8.95 8.07 14.43
C HIS A 19 -10.09 7.44 13.59
N LEU A 20 -9.76 6.81 12.46
CA LEU A 20 -10.73 6.15 11.58
C LEU A 20 -11.46 5.01 12.27
N SER A 21 -10.75 4.23 13.09
CA SER A 21 -11.36 3.13 13.84
C SER A 21 -12.43 3.63 14.81
N ASN A 22 -12.11 4.70 15.56
CA ASN A 22 -13.04 5.33 16.48
C ASN A 22 -14.22 5.99 15.75
N PHE A 23 -13.96 6.68 14.63
CA PHE A 23 -14.98 7.34 13.83
C PHE A 23 -16.02 6.36 13.26
N LEU A 24 -15.55 5.24 12.72
CA LEU A 24 -16.42 4.20 12.14
C LEU A 24 -17.18 3.39 13.19
N LYS A 25 -17.01 3.69 14.49
CA LYS A 25 -17.56 2.94 15.62
C LYS A 25 -17.32 1.42 15.52
N ARG A 26 -16.32 1.01 14.72
CA ARG A 26 -15.85 -0.36 14.74
C ARG A 26 -15.31 -0.53 16.14
N SER A 27 -15.90 -1.43 16.89
CA SER A 27 -15.58 -1.66 18.28
C SER A 27 -14.11 -2.05 18.39
N VAL A 28 -13.24 -1.05 18.52
CA VAL A 28 -12.00 -1.16 19.26
C VAL A 28 -12.45 -1.34 20.69
N THR A 29 -12.99 -2.53 20.99
CA THR A 29 -12.82 -3.06 22.32
C THR A 29 -11.34 -2.85 22.63
N HIS A 30 -11.03 -2.44 23.85
CA HIS A 30 -9.65 -2.28 24.34
C HIS A 30 -8.75 -3.51 24.06
N LYS A 31 -9.30 -4.60 23.51
CA LYS A 31 -8.73 -5.88 23.09
C LYS A 31 -8.38 -6.04 21.60
N ILE A 32 -8.50 -5.07 20.68
CA ILE A 32 -7.97 -5.29 19.30
C ILE A 32 -6.44 -5.45 19.29
N LYS A 33 -5.73 -4.95 20.30
CA LYS A 33 -4.31 -5.29 20.49
C LYS A 33 -4.04 -6.80 20.63
N SER A 34 -5.05 -7.61 20.97
CA SER A 34 -4.94 -9.06 21.13
C SER A 34 -5.51 -9.90 19.97
N ASP A 35 -6.22 -9.30 19.00
CA ASP A 35 -6.71 -10.03 17.81
C ASP A 35 -5.97 -9.54 16.55
N PRO A 36 -4.93 -10.28 16.10
CA PRO A 36 -4.16 -9.95 14.92
C PRO A 36 -5.00 -9.92 13.64
N ILE A 37 -6.00 -10.80 13.53
CA ILE A 37 -6.82 -10.97 12.33
C ILE A 37 -7.72 -9.75 12.15
N ALA A 38 -8.40 -9.33 13.23
CA ALA A 38 -9.24 -8.14 13.19
C ALA A 38 -8.44 -6.86 12.85
N CYS A 39 -7.22 -6.72 13.37
CA CYS A 39 -6.33 -5.61 13.04
C CYS A 39 -5.95 -5.62 11.56
N GLU A 40 -5.61 -6.80 11.03
CA GLU A 40 -5.25 -6.98 9.62
C GLU A 40 -6.42 -6.67 8.70
N SER A 41 -7.61 -7.22 8.94
CA SER A 41 -8.80 -6.94 8.12
C SER A 41 -9.18 -5.46 8.14
N PHE A 42 -9.07 -4.79 9.29
CA PHE A 42 -9.30 -3.35 9.37
C PHE A 42 -8.25 -2.56 8.58
N PHE A 43 -6.97 -2.90 8.73
CA PHE A 43 -5.89 -2.26 7.99
C PHE A 43 -6.09 -2.39 6.47
N MET A 44 -6.40 -3.60 5.99
CA MET A 44 -6.65 -3.85 4.57
C MET A 44 -7.87 -3.09 4.05
N LEU A 45 -8.97 -3.06 4.81
CA LEU A 45 -10.14 -2.25 4.45
C LEU A 45 -9.78 -0.78 4.27
N VAL A 46 -8.99 -0.21 5.18
CA VAL A 46 -8.57 1.20 5.07
C VAL A 46 -7.72 1.42 3.83
N VAL A 47 -6.74 0.54 3.56
CA VAL A 47 -5.88 0.64 2.37
C VAL A 47 -6.72 0.58 1.08
N GLU A 48 -7.61 -0.40 0.95
CA GLU A 48 -8.48 -0.57 -0.22
C GLU A 48 -9.42 0.62 -0.40
N SER A 49 -9.96 1.15 0.70
CA SER A 49 -10.80 2.35 0.66
C SER A 49 -10.03 3.57 0.16
N HIS A 50 -8.76 3.73 0.55
CA HIS A 50 -7.92 4.83 0.04
C HIS A 50 -7.61 4.64 -1.44
N ILE A 51 -7.23 3.44 -1.88
CA ILE A 51 -6.96 3.14 -3.30
C ILE A 51 -8.20 3.49 -4.14
N LEU A 52 -9.36 3.00 -3.74
CA LEU A 52 -10.62 3.27 -4.42
C LEU A 52 -10.93 4.77 -4.47
N HIS A 53 -10.81 5.47 -3.34
CA HIS A 53 -11.02 6.92 -3.28
C HIS A 53 -10.08 7.69 -4.19
N LEU A 54 -8.80 7.31 -4.26
CA LEU A 54 -7.82 7.95 -5.14
C LEU A 54 -8.19 7.77 -6.62
N PHE A 55 -8.57 6.56 -7.02
CA PHE A 55 -9.06 6.30 -8.37
C PHE A 55 -10.31 7.12 -8.69
N MET A 56 -11.30 7.08 -7.80
CA MET A 56 -12.55 7.84 -8.00
C MET A 56 -12.28 9.33 -8.15
N ARG A 57 -11.42 9.89 -7.29
CA ARG A 57 -11.07 11.31 -7.35
C ARG A 57 -10.30 11.67 -8.61
N LYS A 58 -9.34 10.84 -9.05
CA LYS A 58 -8.51 11.13 -10.24
C LYS A 58 -9.32 11.11 -11.53
N TYR A 59 -10.35 10.26 -11.60
CA TYR A 59 -11.19 10.08 -12.78
C TYR A 59 -12.58 10.71 -12.65
N ASN A 60 -12.80 11.56 -11.64
CA ASN A 60 -14.06 12.27 -11.38
C ASN A 60 -15.27 11.32 -11.35
N LEU A 61 -15.13 10.22 -10.61
CA LEU A 61 -16.20 9.25 -10.38
C LEU A 61 -16.96 9.62 -9.11
N ASP A 62 -18.27 9.86 -9.25
CA ASP A 62 -19.14 10.22 -8.13
C ASP A 62 -19.55 9.00 -7.29
N ALA A 63 -19.52 7.80 -7.88
CA ALA A 63 -19.87 6.54 -7.23
C ALA A 63 -19.01 5.38 -7.74
N ILE A 64 -18.96 4.29 -6.98
CA ILE A 64 -18.20 3.08 -7.36
C ILE A 64 -18.72 2.50 -8.69
N GLU A 65 -20.03 2.54 -8.88
CA GLU A 65 -20.71 2.05 -10.09
C GLU A 65 -20.74 3.07 -11.23
N SER A 66 -20.14 4.26 -11.03
CA SER A 66 -20.11 5.30 -12.06
C SER A 66 -19.03 5.01 -13.10
N HIS A 67 -19.25 5.53 -14.31
CA HIS A 67 -18.33 5.37 -15.42
C HIS A 67 -17.49 6.64 -15.59
N PRO A 68 -16.23 6.52 -16.03
CA PRO A 68 -15.42 7.70 -16.35
C PRO A 68 -16.12 8.59 -17.38
N PRO A 69 -15.99 9.91 -17.29
CA PRO A 69 -16.50 10.84 -18.29
C PRO A 69 -16.08 10.45 -19.72
N SER A 70 -16.92 10.72 -20.71
CA SER A 70 -16.66 10.29 -22.10
C SER A 70 -15.40 10.94 -22.73
N ASP A 71 -14.99 12.09 -22.22
CA ASP A 71 -13.78 12.84 -22.56
C ASP A 71 -12.55 12.44 -21.71
N SER A 72 -12.71 11.51 -20.77
CA SER A 72 -11.61 11.02 -19.94
C SER A 72 -10.68 10.06 -20.72
N VAL A 73 -9.53 9.75 -20.10
CA VAL A 73 -8.55 8.75 -20.58
C VAL A 73 -9.18 7.38 -20.82
N PHE A 74 -10.29 7.06 -20.14
CA PHE A 74 -11.03 5.80 -20.25
C PHE A 74 -12.37 5.94 -21.00
N GLY A 75 -12.55 7.03 -21.75
CA GLY A 75 -13.77 7.33 -22.50
C GLY A 75 -13.91 6.55 -23.82
N SER A 76 -14.73 7.08 -24.74
CA SER A 76 -15.09 6.37 -25.97
C SER A 76 -13.89 6.05 -26.88
N GLU A 77 -12.87 6.91 -26.89
CA GLU A 77 -11.65 6.69 -27.69
C GLU A 77 -10.79 5.54 -27.14
N PHE A 78 -10.76 5.36 -25.81
CA PHE A 78 -10.09 4.22 -25.20
C PHE A 78 -10.74 2.90 -25.62
N LEU A 79 -12.07 2.85 -25.67
CA LEU A 79 -12.84 1.68 -26.07
C LEU A 79 -12.74 1.34 -27.57
N LYS A 80 -12.16 2.21 -28.39
CA LYS A 80 -11.88 1.94 -29.82
C LYS A 80 -10.48 1.37 -30.06
N LYS A 81 -9.58 1.49 -29.08
CA LYS A 81 -8.19 1.01 -29.17
C LYS A 81 -8.08 -0.50 -29.09
N ASN A 82 -6.97 -1.06 -29.55
CA ASN A 82 -6.68 -2.48 -29.41
C ASN A 82 -6.23 -2.83 -27.98
N GLU A 83 -6.16 -4.13 -27.67
CA GLU A 83 -5.84 -4.63 -26.32
C GLU A 83 -4.48 -4.13 -25.80
N SER A 84 -3.45 -4.14 -26.65
CA SER A 84 -2.09 -3.70 -26.27
C SER A 84 -2.04 -2.20 -25.91
N GLU A 85 -2.68 -1.37 -26.74
CA GLU A 85 -2.79 0.07 -26.48
C GLU A 85 -3.57 0.35 -25.19
N ARG A 86 -4.69 -0.37 -24.96
CA ARG A 86 -5.47 -0.23 -23.72
C ARG A 86 -4.66 -0.61 -22.51
N SER A 87 -3.91 -1.71 -22.57
CA SER A 87 -3.03 -2.16 -21.49
C SER A 87 -1.97 -1.11 -21.15
N THR A 88 -1.38 -0.48 -22.17
CA THR A 88 -0.39 0.59 -21.96
C THR A 88 -1.02 1.83 -21.32
N ILE A 89 -2.19 2.26 -21.78
CA ILE A 89 -2.91 3.40 -21.20
C ILE A 89 -3.30 3.12 -19.75
N PHE A 90 -3.85 1.94 -19.47
CA PHE A 90 -4.23 1.52 -18.14
C PHE A 90 -3.02 1.47 -17.20
N THR A 91 -1.92 0.86 -17.65
CA THR A 91 -0.67 0.77 -16.88
C THR A 91 -0.12 2.16 -16.56
N LYS A 92 -0.11 3.08 -17.53
CA LYS A 92 0.31 4.46 -17.31
C LYS A 92 -0.57 5.18 -16.29
N ALA A 93 -1.89 5.03 -16.40
CA ALA A 93 -2.85 5.58 -15.44
C ALA A 93 -2.60 5.11 -14.00
N VAL A 94 -2.28 3.82 -13.82
CA VAL A 94 -1.92 3.24 -12.52
C VAL A 94 -0.61 3.84 -12.02
N TYR A 95 0.43 3.92 -12.85
CA TYR A 95 1.71 4.53 -12.47
C TYR A 95 1.56 5.98 -12.03
N ASP A 96 0.76 6.77 -12.75
CA ASP A 96 0.50 8.17 -12.40
C ASP A 96 -0.15 8.32 -11.01
N ILE A 97 -0.92 7.33 -10.53
CA ILE A 97 -1.48 7.32 -9.16
C ILE A 97 -0.41 6.92 -8.16
N ILE A 98 0.36 5.88 -8.46
CA ILE A 98 1.40 5.35 -7.56
C ILE A 98 2.46 6.44 -7.30
N ASP A 99 2.98 7.08 -8.35
CA ASP A 99 4.02 8.12 -8.23
C ASP A 99 3.56 9.32 -7.38
N GLU A 100 2.26 9.64 -7.41
CA GLU A 100 1.68 10.76 -6.69
C GLU A 100 1.43 10.46 -5.20
N TYR A 101 0.93 9.26 -4.90
CA TYR A 101 0.36 8.91 -3.58
C TYR A 101 1.14 7.87 -2.79
N THR A 102 2.32 7.47 -3.27
CA THR A 102 3.18 6.49 -2.58
C THR A 102 4.59 7.04 -2.42
N HIS A 103 5.37 6.42 -1.54
CA HIS A 103 6.79 6.70 -1.48
C HIS A 103 7.49 5.93 -2.59
N GLY A 104 8.07 6.66 -3.55
CA GLY A 104 8.95 6.07 -4.54
C GLY A 104 10.14 5.39 -3.85
N PHE A 105 10.47 4.17 -4.27
CA PHE A 105 11.77 3.55 -3.97
C PHE A 105 12.85 4.16 -4.89
N GLU A 106 12.92 5.48 -4.96
CA GLU A 106 13.93 6.14 -5.77
C GLU A 106 15.29 6.06 -5.03
N ILE A 107 16.22 5.29 -5.60
CA ILE A 107 17.64 5.28 -5.22
C ILE A 107 18.31 6.61 -5.61
N ASP A 108 17.66 7.41 -6.45
CA ASP A 108 18.19 8.65 -6.97
C ASP A 108 17.99 9.81 -5.97
N GLN A 109 19.06 10.16 -5.26
CA GLN A 109 19.11 11.25 -4.29
C GLN A 109 18.88 12.64 -4.93
N SER A 110 18.81 12.74 -6.25
CA SER A 110 18.67 13.99 -7.00
C SER A 110 17.23 14.56 -7.06
N ARG A 111 16.20 13.76 -6.72
CA ARG A 111 14.78 14.18 -6.77
C ARG A 111 14.21 14.74 -5.46
N LYS A 112 14.98 14.77 -4.37
CA LYS A 112 14.53 15.35 -3.10
C LYS A 112 14.61 16.87 -3.11
N GLU A 113 13.79 17.51 -3.94
CA GLU A 113 13.22 18.78 -3.49
C GLU A 113 12.45 18.45 -2.20
N PHE A 114 12.83 19.10 -1.10
CA PHE A 114 12.08 19.06 0.16
C PHE A 114 10.69 19.63 -0.10
N ARG A 115 9.78 18.80 -0.63
CA ARG A 115 8.36 19.08 -0.54
C ARG A 115 8.07 19.18 0.94
N ASN A 116 7.54 20.33 1.34
CA ASN A 116 6.98 20.58 2.66
C ASN A 116 5.73 19.69 2.80
N GLU A 117 5.92 18.36 2.83
CA GLU A 117 4.84 17.40 2.93
C GLU A 117 4.24 17.54 4.33
N ASP A 118 2.94 17.82 4.38
CA ASP A 118 2.19 17.78 5.63
C ASP A 118 2.34 16.37 6.23
N SER A 119 2.61 16.32 7.54
CA SER A 119 2.65 15.11 8.34
C SER A 119 1.47 14.16 8.10
N VAL A 120 0.28 14.71 7.83
CA VAL A 120 -0.92 13.93 7.50
C VAL A 120 -0.78 13.25 6.13
N GLN A 121 -0.30 13.98 5.13
CA GLN A 121 -0.06 13.44 3.79
C GLN A 121 1.06 12.40 3.80
N ALA A 122 2.15 12.67 4.53
CA ALA A 122 3.25 11.72 4.69
C ALA A 122 2.77 10.42 5.35
N TYR A 123 1.94 10.50 6.39
CA TYR A 123 1.33 9.31 7.00
C TYR A 123 0.45 8.54 6.01
N ALA A 124 -0.36 9.23 5.21
CA ALA A 124 -1.23 8.60 4.23
C ALA A 124 -0.43 7.88 3.13
N LYS A 125 0.66 8.49 2.65
CA LYS A 125 1.60 7.87 1.71
C LYS A 125 2.28 6.64 2.31
N GLU A 126 2.73 6.71 3.55
CA GLU A 126 3.31 5.58 4.26
C GLU A 126 2.30 4.45 4.42
N LEU A 127 1.06 4.76 4.81
CA LEU A 127 -0.03 3.80 4.95
C LEU A 127 -0.32 3.07 3.63
N LEU A 128 -0.38 3.79 2.52
CA LEU A 128 -0.60 3.21 1.19
C LEU A 128 0.59 2.37 0.74
N THR A 129 1.81 2.88 0.89
CA THR A 129 3.04 2.20 0.48
C THR A 129 3.19 0.87 1.22
N LEU A 130 3.09 0.90 2.55
CA LEU A 130 3.16 -0.29 3.38
C LEU A 130 1.95 -1.22 3.19
N GLY A 131 0.78 -0.66 2.94
CA GLY A 131 -0.46 -1.40 2.68
C GLY A 131 -0.38 -2.23 1.40
N MET A 132 0.09 -1.64 0.31
CA MET A 132 0.23 -2.34 -0.96
C MET A 132 1.35 -3.38 -0.93
N LEU A 133 2.48 -3.08 -0.30
CA LEU A 133 3.55 -4.07 -0.10
C LEU A 133 3.03 -5.29 0.69
N TYR A 134 2.23 -5.04 1.73
CA TYR A 134 1.63 -6.11 2.52
C TYR A 134 0.59 -6.91 1.72
N LYS A 135 -0.23 -6.24 0.90
CA LYS A 135 -1.20 -6.90 0.01
C LYS A 135 -0.50 -7.82 -1.00
N GLU A 136 0.52 -7.31 -1.69
CA GLU A 136 1.34 -8.08 -2.64
C GLU A 136 2.01 -9.29 -1.97
N TYR A 137 2.52 -9.12 -0.75
CA TYR A 137 3.13 -10.23 0.00
C TYR A 137 2.12 -11.34 0.35
N ASN A 138 0.94 -10.96 0.85
CA ASN A 138 -0.12 -11.92 1.17
C ASN A 138 -0.66 -12.63 -0.07
N ASP A 139 -0.81 -11.89 -1.18
CA ASP A 139 -1.23 -12.43 -2.46
C ASP A 139 -0.21 -13.43 -3.01
N ALA A 140 1.07 -13.08 -2.98
CA ALA A 140 2.16 -13.98 -3.38
C ALA A 140 2.22 -15.27 -2.54
N ILE A 141 1.91 -15.19 -1.24
CA ILE A 141 1.77 -16.40 -0.40
C ILE A 141 0.57 -17.23 -0.85
N HIS A 142 -0.56 -16.60 -1.14
CA HIS A 142 -1.78 -17.30 -1.53
C HIS A 142 -1.65 -17.99 -2.90
N GLU A 143 -0.96 -17.35 -3.84
CA GLU A 143 -0.66 -17.91 -5.17
C GLU A 143 0.55 -18.86 -5.17
N GLU A 144 1.22 -19.04 -4.03
CA GLU A 144 2.44 -19.84 -3.89
C GLU A 144 3.60 -19.37 -4.81
N ASP A 145 3.64 -18.08 -5.16
CA ASP A 145 4.69 -17.49 -5.99
C ASP A 145 5.93 -17.13 -5.15
N GLY A 146 6.87 -18.08 -5.07
CA GLY A 146 8.13 -17.91 -4.35
C GLY A 146 8.95 -16.70 -4.81
N SER A 147 8.92 -16.35 -6.09
CA SER A 147 9.71 -15.22 -6.62
C SER A 147 9.17 -13.88 -6.11
N ARG A 148 7.84 -13.72 -6.13
CA ARG A 148 7.17 -12.53 -5.57
C ARG A 148 7.36 -12.45 -4.06
N ILE A 149 7.28 -13.57 -3.34
CA ILE A 149 7.54 -13.64 -1.89
C ILE A 149 8.94 -13.10 -1.56
N ILE A 150 9.97 -13.61 -2.24
CA ILE A 150 11.37 -13.18 -2.00
C ILE A 150 11.54 -11.69 -2.34
N ARG A 151 10.94 -11.21 -3.43
CA ARG A 151 10.95 -9.78 -3.78
C ARG A 151 10.35 -8.92 -2.68
N CYS A 152 9.16 -9.27 -2.18
CA CYS A 152 8.50 -8.55 -1.09
C CYS A 152 9.33 -8.59 0.20
N LEU A 153 9.94 -9.73 0.50
CA LEU A 153 10.74 -9.92 1.69
C LEU A 153 11.98 -9.01 1.73
N ARG A 154 12.58 -8.70 0.57
CA ARG A 154 13.67 -7.72 0.47
C ARG A 154 13.24 -6.34 0.96
N TYR A 155 12.03 -5.89 0.59
CA TYR A 155 11.51 -4.61 1.05
C TYR A 155 11.09 -4.66 2.53
N LEU A 156 10.39 -5.73 2.94
CA LEU A 156 9.99 -5.93 4.34
C LEU A 156 11.18 -6.01 5.29
N PHE A 157 12.31 -6.55 4.85
CA PHE A 157 13.55 -6.57 5.63
C PHE A 157 13.99 -5.16 6.06
N PHE A 158 14.00 -4.19 5.13
CA PHE A 158 14.32 -2.79 5.46
C PHE A 158 13.31 -2.18 6.42
N VAL A 159 12.01 -2.45 6.23
CA VAL A 159 10.95 -2.03 7.16
C VAL A 159 11.20 -2.60 8.55
N PHE A 160 11.55 -3.88 8.68
CA PHE A 160 11.83 -4.50 9.97
C PHE A 160 13.07 -3.90 10.66
N MET A 161 14.13 -3.61 9.90
CA MET A 161 15.32 -2.96 10.42
C MET A 161 14.99 -1.56 10.96
N GLN A 162 14.31 -0.73 10.16
CA GLN A 162 13.98 0.64 10.53
C GLN A 162 13.02 0.72 11.73
N THR A 163 12.14 -0.28 11.88
CA THR A 163 11.15 -0.33 12.97
C THR A 163 11.64 -1.09 14.21
N GLY A 164 12.91 -1.47 14.25
CA GLY A 164 13.54 -2.15 15.39
C GLY A 164 13.06 -3.59 15.61
N LYS A 165 12.46 -4.22 14.60
CA LYS A 165 11.88 -5.57 14.68
C LYS A 165 12.93 -6.66 14.44
N ARG A 166 13.95 -6.69 15.31
CA ARG A 166 15.16 -7.54 15.18
C ARG A 166 14.88 -9.02 14.86
N LYS A 167 13.92 -9.65 15.54
CA LYS A 167 13.57 -11.06 15.29
C LYS A 167 13.12 -11.29 13.83
N TYR A 168 12.26 -10.42 13.33
CA TYR A 168 11.77 -10.47 11.96
C TYR A 168 12.85 -10.10 10.95
N SER A 169 13.72 -9.12 11.28
CA SER A 169 14.88 -8.79 10.45
C SER A 169 15.82 -9.98 10.27
N ILE A 170 16.13 -10.71 11.36
CA ILE A 170 16.99 -11.89 11.32
C ILE A 170 16.35 -12.99 10.46
N GLN A 171 15.07 -13.28 10.69
CA GLN A 171 14.34 -14.30 9.91
C GLN A 171 14.30 -13.96 8.41
N ALA A 172 14.00 -12.70 8.07
CA ALA A 172 13.99 -12.24 6.69
C ALA A 172 15.38 -12.35 6.07
N ALA A 173 16.43 -11.92 6.76
CA ALA A 173 17.81 -12.05 6.29
C ALA A 173 18.21 -13.53 6.08
N SER A 174 17.92 -14.40 7.05
CA SER A 174 18.20 -15.83 6.95
C SER A 174 17.53 -16.47 5.74
N LEU A 175 16.25 -16.18 5.50
CA LEU A 175 15.51 -16.71 4.36
C LEU A 175 16.05 -16.17 3.02
N LEU A 176 16.38 -14.88 2.96
CA LEU A 176 17.03 -14.28 1.78
C LEU A 176 18.39 -14.92 1.48
N PHE A 177 19.22 -15.15 2.51
CA PHE A 177 20.51 -15.82 2.34
C PHE A 177 20.35 -17.27 1.91
N GLN A 178 19.39 -17.99 2.50
CA GLN A 178 19.08 -19.35 2.11
C GLN A 178 18.69 -19.45 0.64
N PHE A 179 17.76 -18.60 0.21
CA PHE A 179 17.33 -18.56 -1.18
C PHE A 179 18.45 -18.20 -2.16
N HIS A 180 19.31 -17.23 -1.81
CA HIS A 180 20.34 -16.72 -2.72
C HIS A 180 21.67 -17.49 -2.72
N TYR A 181 21.97 -18.27 -1.69
CA TYR A 181 23.29 -18.89 -1.54
C TYR A 181 23.25 -20.37 -1.17
N LEU A 182 22.22 -20.85 -0.47
CA LEU A 182 22.12 -22.25 -0.06
C LEU A 182 21.29 -23.09 -1.03
N PHE A 183 20.29 -22.48 -1.66
CA PHE A 183 19.36 -23.14 -2.59
C PHE A 183 19.48 -22.63 -4.02
N SER A 184 20.44 -21.75 -4.29
CA SER A 184 20.81 -21.35 -5.65
C SER A 184 21.74 -22.41 -6.24
N ASP A 185 21.33 -23.06 -7.33
CA ASP A 185 22.20 -23.88 -8.18
C ASP A 185 23.25 -23.04 -8.92
#